data_AF-A0A3D5LDA8-F1
#
_entry.id   AF-A0A3D5LDA8-F1
#
_cell.length_a   1.000
_cell.length_b   1.000
_cell.length_c   1.000
_cell.angle_alpha   90.00
_cell.angle_beta   90.00
_cell.angle_gamma   90.00
#
_symmetry.space_group_name_H-M   'P 1'
#
loop_
_entity.id
_entity.type
_entity.pdbx_description
1 polymer ?
#
loop_
_entity_poly.entity_id
_entity_poly.type
_entity_poly.pdbx_seq_one_letter_code
_entity_poly.pdbx_strand_id
1 'polypeptide(L)'
;MRGKDIDVNSFEWEQLRMPEKWFNAKSIKISERGEMIMSSGLKKKLQKDGNMLEINFETADELKLLKIFPVDSNGYRFPKNGRIKFMEFAEKLEQIGYSLPAIYNIEWNEKASAWIGVLDEIEKAPKVVRKRKK
;
A
#
# COMPACT_ATOMS: atom_id res chain seq x y z
N MET A 1 -3.38 -23.98 -10.42
CA MET A 1 -3.91 -23.63 -11.75
C MET A 1 -2.90 -22.74 -12.46
N ARG A 2 -2.44 -23.12 -13.67
CA ARG A 2 -1.50 -22.29 -14.46
C ARG A 2 -2.28 -21.11 -15.06
N GLY A 3 -1.83 -19.88 -14.80
CA GLY A 3 -2.42 -18.67 -15.36
C GLY A 3 -2.42 -18.73 -16.90
N LYS A 4 -3.55 -18.36 -17.51
CA LYS A 4 -3.67 -18.29 -18.97
C LYS A 4 -2.80 -17.14 -19.49
N ASP A 5 -1.99 -17.42 -20.51
CA ASP A 5 -1.20 -16.39 -21.20
C ASP A 5 -2.13 -15.41 -21.95
N ILE A 6 -1.79 -14.12 -21.94
CA ILE A 6 -2.53 -13.06 -22.64
C ILE A 6 -1.70 -12.55 -23.84
N ASP A 7 -2.27 -12.58 -25.04
CA ASP A 7 -1.68 -12.00 -26.27
C ASP A 7 -2.05 -10.52 -26.41
N VAL A 8 -1.15 -9.65 -26.00
CA VAL A 8 -1.41 -8.19 -25.95
C VAL A 8 -1.51 -7.52 -27.33
N ASN A 9 -1.15 -8.21 -28.41
CA ASN A 9 -1.20 -7.64 -29.76
C ASN A 9 -2.58 -7.77 -30.43
N SER A 10 -3.52 -8.51 -29.81
CA SER A 10 -4.88 -8.67 -30.33
C SER A 10 -5.87 -7.63 -29.82
N PHE A 11 -5.41 -6.63 -29.04
CA PHE A 11 -6.27 -5.62 -28.42
C PHE A 11 -6.10 -4.24 -29.06
N GLU A 12 -7.21 -3.52 -29.17
CA GLU A 12 -7.22 -2.07 -29.40
C GLU A 12 -7.05 -1.35 -28.06
N TRP A 13 -6.19 -0.34 -28.01
CA TRP A 13 -5.83 0.35 -26.78
C TRP A 13 -6.57 1.69 -26.69
N GLU A 14 -7.29 1.91 -25.60
CA GLU A 14 -7.88 3.21 -25.29
C GLU A 14 -6.92 4.03 -24.41
N GLN A 15 -6.73 5.31 -24.76
CA GLN A 15 -5.93 6.22 -23.96
C GLN A 15 -6.76 6.82 -22.82
N LEU A 16 -6.47 6.41 -21.59
CA LEU A 16 -7.05 7.02 -20.40
C LEU A 16 -6.28 8.30 -20.02
N ARG A 17 -7.01 9.35 -19.63
CA ARG A 17 -6.40 10.56 -19.05
C ARG A 17 -6.08 10.32 -17.58
N MET A 18 -4.88 10.74 -17.16
CA MET A 18 -4.50 10.68 -15.75
C MET A 18 -5.37 11.63 -14.92
N PRO A 19 -6.01 11.15 -13.84
CA PRO A 19 -6.75 12.04 -12.95
C PRO A 19 -5.78 13.03 -12.29
N GLU A 20 -6.16 14.30 -12.25
CA GLU A 20 -5.29 15.39 -11.78
C GLU A 20 -4.78 15.20 -10.34
N LYS A 21 -5.48 14.41 -9.51
CA LYS A 21 -5.29 14.37 -8.05
C LYS A 21 -4.76 13.05 -7.50
N TRP A 22 -4.15 12.19 -8.32
CA TRP A 22 -3.62 10.90 -7.87
C TRP A 22 -2.65 11.01 -6.67
N PHE A 23 -1.96 12.16 -6.53
CA PHE A 23 -1.06 12.46 -5.41
C PHE A 23 -1.76 12.65 -4.05
N ASN A 24 -3.10 12.75 -4.00
CA ASN A 24 -3.86 12.83 -2.75
C ASN A 24 -4.28 11.47 -2.20
N ALA A 25 -3.99 10.38 -2.91
CA ALA A 25 -4.23 9.04 -2.40
C ALA A 25 -3.51 8.87 -1.06
N LYS A 26 -4.24 8.32 -0.09
CA LYS A 26 -3.75 8.02 1.25
C LYS A 26 -3.52 6.52 1.31
N SER A 27 -2.27 6.11 1.22
CA SER A 27 -1.87 4.71 1.27
C SER A 27 -0.59 4.46 2.04
N ILE A 28 -0.46 3.22 2.52
CA ILE A 28 0.78 2.58 2.96
C ILE A 28 1.04 1.41 2.01
N LYS A 29 2.25 1.33 1.45
CA LYS A 29 2.69 0.23 0.61
C LYS A 29 3.79 -0.56 1.32
N ILE A 30 3.67 -1.89 1.35
CA ILE A 30 4.75 -2.78 1.74
C ILE A 30 5.39 -3.33 0.47
N SER A 31 6.66 -3.03 0.26
CA SER A 31 7.40 -3.44 -0.94
C SER A 31 7.95 -4.86 -0.81
N GLU A 32 8.24 -5.48 -1.95
CA GLU A 32 8.96 -6.77 -2.04
C GLU A 32 10.35 -6.73 -1.39
N ARG A 33 10.90 -5.53 -1.15
CA ARG A 33 12.20 -5.31 -0.48
C ARG A 33 12.06 -5.11 1.02
N GLY A 34 10.87 -5.35 1.57
CA GLY A 34 10.56 -5.13 2.98
C GLY A 34 10.63 -3.66 3.38
N GLU A 35 10.19 -2.75 2.51
CA GLU A 35 10.05 -1.35 2.87
C GLU A 35 8.57 -1.01 3.09
N MET A 36 8.27 -0.35 4.21
CA MET A 36 7.00 0.34 4.43
C MET A 36 7.11 1.75 3.86
N ILE A 37 6.25 2.08 2.89
CA ILE A 37 6.28 3.32 2.13
C ILE A 37 4.97 4.06 2.33
N MET A 38 5.07 5.27 2.88
CA MET A 38 3.95 6.17 3.08
C MET A 38 3.75 7.09 1.87
N SER A 39 2.51 7.14 1.38
CA SER A 39 2.10 8.12 0.36
C SER A 39 2.27 9.56 0.82
N SER A 40 2.58 10.45 -0.11
CA SER A 40 2.69 11.89 0.17
C SER A 40 1.36 12.50 0.62
N GLY A 41 0.22 11.99 0.11
CA GLY A 41 -1.12 12.39 0.52
C GLY A 41 -1.40 12.10 2.00
N LEU A 42 -1.09 10.87 2.46
CA LEU A 42 -1.22 10.51 3.88
C LEU A 42 -0.29 11.33 4.76
N LYS A 43 0.98 11.45 4.38
CA LYS A 43 1.97 12.24 5.13
C LYS A 43 1.52 13.68 5.35
N LYS A 44 1.00 14.35 4.31
CA LYS A 44 0.49 15.73 4.41
C LYS A 44 -0.68 15.84 5.38
N LYS A 45 -1.53 14.81 5.48
CA LYS A 45 -2.65 14.78 6.43
C LYS A 45 -2.17 14.61 7.86
N LEU A 46 -1.34 13.61 8.12
CA LEU A 46 -0.75 13.38 9.45
C LEU A 46 0.03 14.60 9.97
N GLN A 47 0.67 15.36 9.08
CA GLN A 47 1.37 16.60 9.45
C GLN A 47 0.42 17.78 9.76
N LYS A 48 -0.69 17.91 9.03
CA LYS A 48 -1.67 18.99 9.23
C LYS A 48 -2.47 18.83 10.52
N ASP A 49 -2.70 17.60 10.96
CA ASP A 49 -3.52 17.30 12.13
C ASP A 49 -2.77 17.53 13.47
N GLY A 50 -1.60 18.18 13.44
CA GLY A 50 -1.00 18.82 14.63
C GLY A 50 0.14 18.06 15.31
N ASN A 51 1.23 17.76 14.59
CA ASN A 51 2.45 17.12 15.12
C ASN A 51 2.29 15.65 15.55
N MET A 52 1.89 14.76 14.62
CA MET A 52 2.28 13.35 14.74
C MET A 52 3.80 13.21 14.59
N LEU A 53 4.54 13.45 15.66
CA LEU A 53 5.98 13.21 15.73
C LEU A 53 6.28 11.71 15.85
N GLU A 54 5.32 10.96 16.39
CA GLU A 54 5.40 9.54 16.70
C GLU A 54 4.03 8.89 16.48
N ILE A 55 4.01 7.79 15.72
CA ILE A 55 2.82 7.00 15.42
C ILE A 55 3.08 5.53 15.71
N ASN A 56 2.04 4.79 16.06
CA ASN A 56 2.11 3.34 16.13
C ASN A 56 1.18 2.66 15.13
N PHE A 57 1.47 1.38 14.89
CA PHE A 57 0.73 0.53 13.99
C PHE A 57 0.19 -0.68 14.74
N GLU A 58 -1.06 -1.01 14.49
CA GLU A 58 -1.69 -2.26 14.88
C GLU A 58 -2.25 -2.92 13.63
N THR A 59 -2.28 -4.25 13.62
CA THR A 59 -2.91 -5.00 12.53
C THR A 59 -3.99 -5.91 13.08
N ALA A 60 -5.06 -6.11 12.32
CA ALA A 60 -6.15 -7.02 12.65
C ALA A 60 -6.61 -7.78 11.41
N ASP A 61 -7.47 -8.79 11.62
CA ASP A 61 -8.07 -9.60 10.56
C ASP A 61 -7.02 -10.20 9.61
N GLU A 62 -6.10 -10.98 10.18
CA GLU A 62 -4.99 -11.61 9.43
C GLU A 62 -4.20 -10.59 8.60
N LEU A 63 -3.82 -9.45 9.21
CA LEU A 63 -3.11 -8.35 8.56
C LEU A 63 -3.91 -7.59 7.50
N LYS A 64 -5.17 -7.93 7.20
CA LYS A 64 -5.99 -7.21 6.22
C LYS A 64 -6.27 -5.78 6.63
N LEU A 65 -6.33 -5.53 7.94
CA LEU A 65 -6.56 -4.20 8.51
C LEU A 65 -5.28 -3.66 9.13
N LEU A 66 -4.97 -2.40 8.83
CA LEU A 66 -3.85 -1.66 9.39
C LEU A 66 -4.37 -0.41 10.10
N LYS A 67 -4.21 -0.33 11.41
CA LYS A 67 -4.58 0.86 12.20
C LYS A 67 -3.34 1.69 12.47
N ILE A 68 -3.45 3.00 12.26
CA ILE A 68 -2.39 3.99 12.45
C ILE A 68 -2.94 5.09 13.37
N PHE A 69 -2.25 5.36 14.47
CA PHE A 69 -2.73 6.29 15.49
C PHE A 69 -1.57 7.05 16.14
N PRO A 70 -1.81 8.26 16.65
CA PRO A 70 -0.78 9.05 17.32
C PRO A 70 -0.45 8.44 18.67
N VAL A 71 0.80 8.61 19.12
CA VAL A 71 1.21 8.28 20.48
C VAL A 71 2.08 9.40 21.04
N ASP A 72 2.00 9.58 22.37
CA ASP A 72 2.75 10.66 23.05
C ASP A 72 4.24 10.34 23.21
N SER A 73 4.61 9.05 23.23
CA SER A 73 6.01 8.59 23.30
C SER A 73 6.18 7.15 22.80
N ASN A 74 7.41 6.77 22.47
CA ASN A 74 7.80 5.44 21.97
C ASN A 74 7.11 5.02 20.66
N GLY A 75 6.70 5.99 19.85
CA GLY A 75 6.18 5.70 18.52
C GLY A 75 7.22 5.83 17.44
N TYR A 76 6.85 5.40 16.24
CA TYR A 76 7.67 5.48 15.05
C TYR A 76 7.58 6.87 14.42
N ARG A 77 8.74 7.39 14.01
CA ARG A 77 8.80 8.59 13.17
C ARG A 77 9.16 8.21 11.74
N PHE A 78 8.26 8.50 10.80
CA PHE A 78 8.59 8.33 9.39
C PHE A 78 9.72 9.28 8.96
N PRO A 79 10.77 8.77 8.29
CA PRO A 79 11.79 9.61 7.71
C PRO A 79 11.20 10.55 6.66
N LYS A 80 11.93 11.62 6.33
CA LYS A 80 11.46 12.64 5.36
C LYS A 80 11.11 12.03 4.00
N ASN A 81 11.80 10.98 3.57
CA ASN A 81 11.54 10.28 2.31
C ASN A 81 10.28 9.40 2.33
N GLY A 82 9.63 9.22 3.49
CA GLY A 82 8.42 8.42 3.67
C GLY A 82 8.65 6.91 3.63
N ARG A 83 9.89 6.43 3.77
CA ARG A 83 10.24 5.00 3.67
C ARG A 83 10.95 4.53 4.93
N ILE A 84 10.55 3.36 5.42
CA ILE A 84 11.19 2.66 6.54
C ILE A 84 11.42 1.21 6.12
N LYS A 85 12.55 0.63 6.53
CA LYS A 85 12.80 -0.80 6.37
C LYS A 85 12.06 -1.57 7.48
N PHE A 86 11.22 -2.51 7.09
CA PHE A 86 10.41 -3.35 7.97
C PHE A 86 10.21 -4.73 7.31
N MET A 87 11.27 -5.55 7.32
CA MET A 87 11.31 -6.84 6.64
C MET A 87 10.30 -7.82 7.21
N GLU A 88 10.17 -7.83 8.55
CA GLU A 88 9.32 -8.75 9.28
C GLU A 88 7.85 -8.60 8.89
N PHE A 89 7.42 -7.39 8.52
CA PHE A 89 6.04 -7.19 8.07
C PHE A 89 5.80 -7.75 6.66
N ALA A 90 6.76 -7.59 5.75
CA ALA A 90 6.69 -8.18 4.42
C ALA A 90 6.67 -9.72 4.50
N GLU A 91 7.55 -10.30 5.31
CA GLU A 91 7.62 -11.75 5.53
C GLU A 91 6.32 -12.30 6.10
N LYS A 92 5.73 -11.62 7.11
CA LYS A 92 4.44 -12.03 7.68
C LYS A 92 3.31 -12.00 6.65
N LEU A 93 3.27 -11.01 5.76
CA LEU A 93 2.26 -10.93 4.70
C LEU A 93 2.40 -12.09 3.70
N GLU A 94 3.61 -12.44 3.30
CA GLU A 94 3.84 -13.57 2.41
C GLU A 94 3.52 -14.91 3.07
N GLN A 95 3.83 -15.08 4.37
CA GLN A 95 3.54 -16.30 5.13
C GLN A 95 2.05 -16.64 5.19
N ILE A 96 1.19 -15.61 5.28
CA ILE A 96 -0.28 -15.79 5.29
C ILE A 96 -0.89 -15.76 3.88
N GLY A 97 -0.07 -15.66 2.83
CA GLY A 97 -0.48 -15.84 1.44
C GLY A 97 -0.75 -14.57 0.64
N TYR A 98 -0.53 -13.37 1.20
CA TYR A 98 -0.65 -12.14 0.43
C TYR A 98 0.52 -11.97 -0.54
N SER A 99 0.24 -11.32 -1.66
CA SER A 99 1.26 -10.97 -2.65
C SER A 99 1.85 -9.61 -2.34
N LEU A 100 3.16 -9.47 -2.53
CA LEU A 100 3.82 -8.18 -2.52
C LEU A 100 3.90 -7.60 -3.96
N PRO A 101 3.88 -6.26 -4.10
CA PRO A 101 3.68 -5.30 -3.03
C PRO A 101 2.23 -5.27 -2.50
N ALA A 102 2.09 -5.25 -1.18
CA ALA A 102 0.81 -5.08 -0.50
C ALA A 102 0.50 -3.59 -0.35
N ILE A 103 -0.72 -3.16 -0.68
CA ILE A 103 -1.13 -1.75 -0.63
C ILE A 103 -2.32 -1.62 0.30
N TYR A 104 -2.20 -0.80 1.35
CA TYR A 104 -3.30 -0.44 2.22
C TYR A 104 -3.84 0.92 1.82
N ASN A 105 -5.13 0.99 1.50
CA ASN A 105 -5.84 2.25 1.29
C ASN A 105 -6.33 2.77 2.64
N ILE A 106 -5.92 3.99 3.00
CA ILE A 106 -6.06 4.56 4.35
C ILE A 106 -7.13 5.65 4.40
N GLU A 107 -8.07 5.51 5.33
CA GLU A 107 -9.10 6.51 5.63
C GLU A 107 -9.14 6.85 7.13
N TRP A 108 -9.66 8.03 7.46
CA TRP A 108 -9.83 8.41 8.87
C TRP A 108 -11.12 7.81 9.39
N ASN A 109 -11.05 7.12 10.53
CA ASN A 109 -12.21 6.61 11.23
C ASN A 109 -12.44 7.45 12.50
N GLU A 110 -13.51 8.24 12.50
CA GLU A 110 -13.85 9.14 13.60
C GLU A 110 -14.17 8.40 14.90
N LYS A 111 -14.83 7.24 14.83
CA LYS A 111 -15.21 6.46 16.03
C LYS A 111 -13.98 5.87 16.73
N ALA A 112 -13.00 5.44 15.95
CA ALA A 112 -11.76 4.86 16.46
C ALA A 112 -10.69 5.93 16.76
N SER A 113 -10.93 7.20 16.39
CA SER A 113 -9.94 8.27 16.41
C SER A 113 -8.59 7.86 15.80
N ALA A 114 -8.65 7.12 14.69
CA ALA A 114 -7.49 6.52 14.06
C ALA A 114 -7.61 6.46 12.54
N TRP A 115 -6.47 6.41 11.86
CA TRP A 115 -6.39 6.13 10.43
C TRP A 115 -6.44 4.62 10.22
N ILE A 116 -7.38 4.14 9.42
CA ILE A 116 -7.60 2.72 9.14
C ILE A 116 -7.28 2.44 7.70
N GLY A 117 -6.41 1.45 7.51
CA GLY A 117 -6.00 0.90 6.24
C GLY A 117 -6.68 -0.42 5.96
N VAL A 118 -7.20 -0.56 4.76
CA VAL A 118 -7.70 -1.83 4.23
C VAL A 118 -6.78 -2.28 3.12
N LEU A 119 -6.31 -3.53 3.22
CA LEU A 119 -5.45 -4.14 2.22
C LEU A 119 -6.20 -4.32 0.89
N ASP A 120 -5.58 -3.87 -0.18
CA ASP A 120 -6.03 -4.05 -1.56
C ASP A 120 -5.54 -5.42 -2.06
N GLU A 121 -6.43 -6.40 -2.04
CA GLU A 121 -6.16 -7.77 -2.51
C GLU A 121 -6.21 -7.81 -4.04
N ILE A 122 -5.09 -7.46 -4.68
CA ILE A 122 -4.95 -7.59 -6.13
C ILE A 122 -4.46 -9.01 -6.45
N GLU A 123 -5.23 -9.75 -7.24
CA GLU A 123 -4.79 -11.05 -7.77
C GLU A 123 -3.47 -10.91 -8.54
N LYS A 124 -2.57 -11.90 -8.44
CA LYS A 124 -1.30 -11.88 -9.17
C LYS A 124 -1.56 -11.68 -10.66
N ALA A 125 -1.02 -10.58 -11.21
CA ALA A 125 -1.16 -10.26 -12.62
C ALA A 125 -0.65 -11.42 -13.50
N PRO A 126 -1.38 -11.77 -14.57
CA PRO A 126 -0.95 -12.79 -15.52
C PRO A 126 0.33 -12.36 -16.24
N LYS A 127 1.15 -13.33 -16.64
CA LYS A 127 2.38 -13.05 -17.40
C LYS A 127 2.02 -12.65 -18.83
N VAL A 128 2.46 -11.47 -19.25
CA VAL A 128 2.32 -10.99 -20.63
C VAL A 128 3.36 -11.69 -21.51
N VAL A 129 2.91 -12.37 -22.57
CA VAL A 129 3.80 -13.06 -23.51
C VAL A 129 3.75 -12.37 -24.87
N ARG A 130 4.91 -11.95 -25.38
CA ARG A 130 5.02 -11.39 -26.74
C ARG A 130 5.22 -12.52 -27.74
N LYS A 131 4.17 -12.92 -28.47
CA LYS A 131 4.36 -13.82 -29.62
C LYS A 131 5.08 -13.06 -30.73
N ARG A 132 6.25 -13.57 -31.16
CA ARG A 132 6.90 -13.09 -32.39
C ARG A 132 6.01 -13.48 -33.57
N LYS A 133 5.60 -12.50 -34.39
CA LYS A 133 4.98 -12.78 -35.70
C LYS A 133 5.98 -13.58 -36.53
N LYS A 134 5.50 -14.68 -37.10
CA LYS A 134 6.24 -15.54 -38.02
C LYS A 134 6.02 -15.07 -39.46
#